data_AF-A0A840R7G3-F1
#
_entry.id   AF-A0A840R7G3-F1
#
_cell.length_a   1.000
_cell.length_b   1.000
_cell.length_c   1.000
_cell.angle_alpha   90.00
_cell.angle_beta   90.00
_cell.angle_gamma   90.00
#
_symmetry.space_group_name_H-M   'P 1'
#
loop_
_entity.id
_entity.type
_entity.pdbx_description
1 polymer ?
#
loop_
_entity_poly.entity_id
_entity_poly.type
_entity_poly.pdbx_seq_one_letter_code
_entity_poly.pdbx_strand_id
1 'polypeptide(L)'
;MTKRNEYYLQLCSELHALGAKILPEHPAHSKDSNTELLDKLAKLEANFAKSDDYINLGQDIITHIISHYPDITPHMHRDLLWFFGGDCLHYLGDDELERYQNIEELYYEQSAEDSNTSYRNIRAQQFGMH
;
A
#
# COMPACT_ATOMS: atom_id res chain seq x y z
N MET A 1 10.27 -9.16 -11.38
CA MET A 1 9.23 -8.57 -10.52
C MET A 1 7.91 -8.77 -11.24
N THR A 2 6.83 -9.19 -10.56
CA THR A 2 5.52 -9.43 -11.20
C THR A 2 4.77 -8.12 -11.44
N LYS A 3 3.80 -8.09 -12.37
CA LYS A 3 2.93 -6.91 -12.57
C LYS A 3 2.16 -6.51 -11.31
N ARG A 4 1.83 -7.49 -10.45
CA ARG A 4 1.32 -7.26 -9.10
C ARG A 4 2.31 -6.52 -8.21
N ASN A 5 3.57 -6.96 -8.12
CA ASN A 5 4.56 -6.29 -7.28
C ASN A 5 4.94 -4.91 -7.80
N GLU A 6 5.00 -4.71 -9.12
CA GLU A 6 5.17 -3.39 -9.74
C GLU A 6 4.05 -2.43 -9.35
N TYR A 7 2.80 -2.92 -9.35
CA TYR A 7 1.64 -2.14 -8.90
C TYR A 7 1.78 -1.69 -7.43
N TYR A 8 2.10 -2.60 -6.52
CA TYR A 8 2.22 -2.26 -5.11
C TYR A 8 3.44 -1.40 -4.78
N LEU A 9 4.56 -1.58 -5.49
CA LEU A 9 5.71 -0.69 -5.35
C LEU A 9 5.33 0.75 -5.73
N GLN A 10 4.60 0.92 -6.83
CA GLN A 10 4.10 2.23 -7.26
C GLN A 10 3.21 2.89 -6.18
N LEU A 11 2.35 2.12 -5.51
CA LEU A 11 1.52 2.64 -4.42
C LEU A 11 2.36 3.05 -3.19
N CYS A 12 3.42 2.30 -2.87
CA CYS A 12 4.37 2.68 -1.81
C CYS A 12 5.07 4.01 -2.16
N SER A 13 5.44 4.20 -3.43
CA SER A 13 6.03 5.45 -3.91
C SER A 13 5.07 6.64 -3.87
N GLU A 14 3.80 6.42 -4.19
CA GLU A 14 2.77 7.44 -4.06
C GLU A 14 2.57 7.84 -2.59
N LEU A 15 2.54 6.87 -1.67
CA LEU A 15 2.45 7.14 -0.24
C LEU A 15 3.69 7.89 0.28
N HIS A 16 4.89 7.49 -0.13
CA HIS A 16 6.11 8.20 0.23
C HIS A 16 6.11 9.64 -0.29
N ALA A 17 5.73 9.86 -1.55
CA ALA A 17 5.62 11.19 -2.14
C ALA A 17 4.58 12.07 -1.42
N LEU A 18 3.44 11.48 -1.03
CA LEU A 18 2.43 12.15 -0.20
C LEU A 18 3.01 12.56 1.15
N GLY A 19 3.70 11.63 1.83
CA GLY A 19 4.38 11.87 3.10
C GLY A 19 5.39 13.02 2.98
N ALA A 20 6.25 12.99 1.96
CA ALA A 20 7.28 14.01 1.72
C ALA A 20 6.69 15.41 1.53
N LYS A 21 5.46 15.51 1.02
CA LYS A 21 4.75 16.77 0.84
C LYS A 21 4.10 17.28 2.13
N ILE A 22 3.57 16.38 2.97
CA ILE A 22 2.72 16.75 4.12
C ILE A 22 3.51 16.79 5.43
N LEU A 23 4.34 15.77 5.68
CA LEU A 23 4.99 15.54 6.98
C LEU A 23 5.94 16.67 7.43
N PRO A 24 6.76 17.30 6.57
CA PRO A 24 7.70 18.33 7.04
C PRO A 24 7.03 19.51 7.76
N GLU A 25 5.82 19.88 7.33
CA GLU A 25 5.03 20.98 7.88
C GLU A 25 3.82 20.50 8.71
N HIS A 26 3.72 19.19 8.97
CA HIS A 26 2.56 18.62 9.65
C HIS A 26 2.51 19.06 11.12
N PRO A 27 1.48 19.82 11.55
CA PRO A 27 1.51 20.53 12.82
C PRO A 27 1.15 19.67 14.03
N ALA A 28 0.55 18.50 13.83
CA ALA A 28 0.06 17.67 14.95
C ALA A 28 1.15 16.84 15.64
N HIS A 29 2.35 16.77 15.05
CA HIS A 29 3.46 15.95 15.54
C HIS A 29 4.77 16.72 15.56
N SER A 30 5.74 16.21 16.30
CA SER A 30 7.09 16.79 16.33
C SER A 30 7.79 16.63 14.97
N LYS A 31 8.73 17.53 14.66
CA LYS A 31 9.55 17.42 13.45
C LYS A 31 10.35 16.12 13.39
N ASP A 32 10.82 15.64 14.54
CA ASP A 32 11.57 14.39 14.64
C ASP A 32 10.67 13.19 14.31
N SER A 33 9.45 13.15 14.84
CA SER A 33 8.46 12.09 14.54
C SER A 33 8.06 12.09 13.05
N ASN A 34 7.87 13.27 12.46
CA ASN A 34 7.56 13.42 11.04
C ASN A 34 8.74 12.94 10.17
N THR A 35 9.97 13.28 10.56
CA THR A 35 11.19 12.84 9.87
C THR A 35 11.38 11.33 9.98
N GLU A 36 11.14 10.73 11.15
CA GLU A 36 11.24 9.28 11.36
C GLU A 36 10.25 8.52 10.45
N LEU A 37 9.02 9.01 10.30
CA LEU A 37 8.06 8.40 9.39
C LEU A 37 8.50 8.50 7.93
N LEU A 38 9.06 9.64 7.51
CA LEU A 38 9.64 9.80 6.16
C LEU A 38 10.78 8.81 5.92
N ASP A 39 11.69 8.67 6.88
CA ASP A 39 12.81 7.74 6.79
C ASP A 39 12.32 6.28 6.70
N LYS A 40 11.27 5.93 7.46
CA LYS A 40 10.64 4.60 7.37
C LYS A 40 9.99 4.37 6.01
N LEU A 41 9.30 5.35 5.43
CA LEU A 41 8.72 5.27 4.08
C LEU A 41 9.80 5.08 3.01
N ALA A 42 10.89 5.85 3.07
CA ALA A 42 12.03 5.68 2.17
C ALA A 42 12.69 4.29 2.32
N LYS A 43 12.82 3.81 3.56
CA LYS A 43 13.33 2.46 3.85
C LYS A 43 12.41 1.37 3.29
N LEU A 44 11.10 1.53 3.40
CA LEU A 44 10.11 0.58 2.86
C LEU A 44 10.30 0.37 1.36
N GLU A 45 10.45 1.45 0.58
CA GLU A 45 10.69 1.34 -0.87
C GLU A 45 12.01 0.62 -1.18
N ALA A 46 13.08 0.97 -0.47
CA ALA A 46 14.39 0.36 -0.66
C ALA A 46 14.37 -1.15 -0.33
N ASN A 47 13.66 -1.53 0.73
CA ASN A 47 13.46 -2.91 1.17
C ASN A 47 12.61 -3.69 0.16
N PHE A 48 11.50 -3.11 -0.30
CA PHE A 48 10.62 -3.74 -1.28
C PHE A 48 11.34 -3.97 -2.61
N ALA A 49 12.10 -3.00 -3.11
CA ALA A 49 12.89 -3.16 -4.34
C ALA A 49 13.91 -4.34 -4.26
N LYS A 50 14.41 -4.64 -3.05
CA LYS A 50 15.33 -5.75 -2.78
C LYS A 50 14.64 -7.05 -2.39
N SER A 51 13.31 -7.04 -2.28
CA SER A 51 12.52 -8.15 -1.69
C SER A 51 13.00 -8.54 -0.29
N ASP A 52 13.46 -7.56 0.48
CA ASP A 52 13.99 -7.72 1.84
C ASP A 52 12.97 -7.14 2.84
N ASP A 53 12.75 -7.83 3.97
CA ASP A 53 11.82 -7.53 5.07
C ASP A 53 10.94 -6.26 4.93
N TYR A 54 10.04 -6.24 3.94
CA TYR A 54 9.19 -5.10 3.63
C TYR A 54 7.75 -5.30 4.13
N ILE A 55 7.35 -6.54 4.40
CA ILE A 55 6.00 -6.86 4.87
C ILE A 55 5.79 -6.33 6.29
N ASN A 56 6.68 -6.68 7.23
CA ASN A 56 6.56 -6.23 8.63
C ASN A 56 6.70 -4.71 8.73
N LEU A 57 7.72 -4.15 8.07
CA LEU A 57 7.92 -2.69 8.04
C LEU A 57 6.71 -1.96 7.44
N GLY A 58 6.11 -2.51 6.39
CA GLY A 58 4.90 -1.96 5.79
C GLY A 58 3.71 -1.98 6.75
N GLN A 59 3.46 -3.11 7.43
CA GLN A 59 2.39 -3.20 8.43
C GLN A 59 2.58 -2.17 9.56
N ASP A 60 3.80 -2.04 10.09
CA ASP A 60 4.14 -1.06 11.12
C ASP A 60 3.88 0.37 10.66
N ILE A 61 4.30 0.73 9.43
CA ILE A 61 4.10 2.07 8.87
C ILE A 61 2.61 2.35 8.69
N ILE A 62 1.86 1.43 8.10
CA ILE A 62 0.46 1.63 7.74
C ILE A 62 -0.41 1.73 8.99
N THR A 63 -0.22 0.84 9.97
CA THR A 63 -0.92 0.91 11.26
C THR A 63 -0.57 2.19 12.04
N HIS A 64 0.69 2.64 11.96
CA HIS A 64 1.12 3.90 12.55
C HIS A 64 0.45 5.11 11.89
N ILE A 65 0.37 5.16 10.56
CA ILE A 65 -0.33 6.21 9.80
C ILE A 65 -1.81 6.26 10.19
N ILE A 66 -2.49 5.12 10.22
CA ILE A 66 -3.92 5.06 10.58
C ILE A 66 -4.17 5.60 11.99
N SER A 67 -3.29 5.26 12.93
CA SER A 67 -3.48 5.60 14.35
C SER A 67 -3.06 7.03 14.69
N HIS A 68 -2.04 7.58 14.01
CA HIS A 68 -1.42 8.84 14.40
C HIS A 68 -1.55 9.95 13.34
N TYR A 69 -1.77 9.61 12.08
CA TYR A 69 -1.92 10.56 10.96
C TYR A 69 -3.28 10.37 10.27
N PRO A 70 -4.39 10.67 10.99
CA PRO A 70 -5.75 10.45 10.48
C PRO A 70 -6.10 11.35 9.28
N ASP A 71 -5.35 12.42 9.05
CA ASP A 71 -5.43 13.30 7.89
C ASP A 71 -4.75 12.70 6.64
N ILE A 72 -3.68 11.92 6.81
CA ILE A 72 -3.01 11.19 5.72
C ILE A 72 -3.81 9.94 5.32
N THR A 73 -4.45 9.29 6.30
CA THR A 73 -5.14 7.99 6.12
C THR A 73 -6.12 7.95 4.94
N PRO A 74 -7.01 8.95 4.71
CA PRO A 74 -7.94 8.95 3.57
C PRO A 74 -7.25 9.11 2.20
N HIS A 75 -6.02 9.61 2.17
CA HIS A 75 -5.24 9.80 0.95
C HIS A 75 -4.38 8.59 0.60
N MET A 76 -4.20 7.66 1.54
CA MET A 76 -3.51 6.41 1.32
C MET A 76 -4.38 5.44 0.52
N HIS A 77 -3.78 4.76 -0.44
CA HIS A 77 -4.49 3.79 -1.25
C HIS A 77 -4.84 2.53 -0.43
N ARG A 78 -6.13 2.17 -0.37
CA ARG A 78 -6.62 1.06 0.47
C ARG A 78 -6.04 -0.29 0.09
N ASP A 79 -5.62 -0.48 -1.16
CA ASP A 79 -4.95 -1.71 -1.61
C ASP A 79 -3.66 -2.00 -0.83
N LEU A 80 -3.02 -1.00 -0.21
CA LEU A 80 -1.88 -1.23 0.69
C LEU A 80 -2.29 -2.03 1.95
N LEU A 81 -3.53 -1.89 2.42
CA LEU A 81 -4.05 -2.66 3.54
C LEU A 81 -4.12 -4.15 3.21
N TRP A 82 -4.59 -4.46 1.99
CA TRP A 82 -4.63 -5.83 1.48
C TRP A 82 -3.22 -6.38 1.27
N PHE A 83 -2.35 -5.60 0.65
CA PHE A 83 -1.00 -6.02 0.27
C PHE A 83 -0.14 -6.42 1.48
N PHE A 84 -0.10 -5.55 2.50
CA PHE A 84 0.71 -5.82 3.68
C PHE A 84 0.07 -6.86 4.59
N GLY A 85 -1.25 -7.01 4.54
CA GLY A 85 -1.98 -8.03 5.27
C GLY A 85 -1.86 -7.89 6.79
N GLY A 86 -2.00 -9.00 7.51
CA GLY A 86 -1.90 -9.02 8.98
C GLY A 86 -2.90 -8.05 9.62
N ASP A 87 -2.40 -7.22 10.53
CA ASP A 87 -3.23 -6.23 11.24
C ASP A 87 -3.87 -5.20 10.30
N CYS A 88 -3.31 -5.00 9.09
CA CYS A 88 -3.89 -4.08 8.12
C CYS A 88 -5.26 -4.54 7.60
N LEU A 89 -5.52 -5.85 7.58
CA LEU A 89 -6.79 -6.40 7.11
C LEU A 89 -7.97 -6.01 8.00
N HIS A 90 -7.73 -5.70 9.28
CA HIS A 90 -8.77 -5.24 10.21
C HIS A 90 -9.38 -3.89 9.82
N TYR A 91 -8.71 -3.12 8.95
CA TYR A 91 -9.21 -1.85 8.45
C TYR A 91 -10.00 -1.98 7.14
N LEU A 92 -10.12 -3.19 6.58
CA LEU A 92 -10.95 -3.49 5.41
C LEU A 92 -12.30 -4.04 5.87
N GLY A 93 -13.39 -3.59 5.23
CA GLY A 93 -14.70 -4.20 5.43
C GLY A 93 -14.83 -5.55 4.71
N ASP A 94 -15.82 -6.35 5.10
CA ASP A 94 -16.07 -7.67 4.50
C ASP A 94 -16.24 -7.60 2.97
N ASP A 95 -17.02 -6.64 2.47
CA ASP A 95 -17.22 -6.41 1.03
C ASP A 95 -15.91 -6.07 0.30
N GLU A 96 -14.94 -5.44 0.96
CA GLU A 96 -13.64 -5.14 0.37
C GLU A 96 -12.74 -6.37 0.37
N LEU A 97 -12.75 -7.13 1.47
CA LEU A 97 -12.02 -8.39 1.55
C LEU A 97 -12.47 -9.35 0.44
N GLU A 98 -13.77 -9.48 0.20
CA GLU A 98 -14.31 -10.29 -0.91
C GLU A 98 -13.84 -9.78 -2.28
N ARG A 99 -13.86 -8.46 -2.52
CA ARG A 99 -13.35 -7.88 -3.77
C ARG A 99 -11.86 -8.16 -3.97
N TYR A 100 -11.04 -7.98 -2.94
CA TYR A 100 -9.61 -8.25 -3.06
C TYR A 100 -9.30 -9.73 -3.26
N GLN A 101 -10.06 -10.63 -2.62
CA GLN A 101 -9.99 -12.06 -2.88
C GLN A 101 -10.27 -12.36 -4.36
N ASN A 102 -11.38 -11.83 -4.90
CA ASN A 102 -11.72 -11.98 -6.31
C ASN A 102 -10.64 -11.41 -7.25
N ILE A 103 -9.99 -10.29 -6.90
CA ILE A 103 -8.86 -9.74 -7.67
C ILE A 103 -7.68 -10.72 -7.69
N GLU A 104 -7.31 -11.30 -6.55
CA GLU A 104 -6.19 -12.25 -6.49
C GLU A 104 -6.49 -13.53 -7.27
N GLU A 105 -7.71 -14.05 -7.19
CA GLU A 105 -8.16 -15.22 -7.97
C GLU A 105 -8.06 -14.95 -9.48
N LEU A 106 -8.66 -13.85 -9.94
CA LEU A 106 -8.61 -13.46 -11.35
C LEU A 106 -7.18 -13.21 -11.83
N TYR A 107 -6.35 -12.56 -11.01
CA TYR A 107 -4.96 -12.34 -11.36
C TYR A 107 -4.18 -13.65 -11.44
N TYR A 108 -4.40 -14.58 -10.52
CA TYR A 108 -3.76 -15.89 -10.54
C TYR A 108 -4.11 -16.67 -11.82
N GLU A 109 -5.39 -16.73 -12.17
CA GLU A 109 -5.87 -17.40 -13.39
C GLU A 109 -5.30 -16.75 -14.66
N GLN A 110 -5.44 -15.43 -14.79
CA GLN A 110 -5.00 -14.71 -16.00
C GLN A 110 -3.47 -14.68 -16.14
N SER A 111 -2.74 -14.53 -15.04
CA SER A 111 -1.27 -14.48 -15.07
C SER A 111 -0.61 -15.84 -15.35
N ALA A 112 -1.34 -16.94 -15.16
CA ALA A 112 -0.90 -18.28 -15.59
C ALA A 112 -0.90 -18.41 -17.13
N GLU A 113 -1.79 -17.70 -17.82
CA GLU A 113 -1.91 -17.70 -19.28
C GLU A 113 -1.09 -16.58 -19.94
N ASP A 114 -1.12 -15.37 -19.37
CA ASP A 114 -0.40 -14.20 -19.87
C ASP A 114 0.43 -13.54 -18.75
N SER A 115 1.75 -13.62 -18.87
CA SER A 115 2.68 -12.99 -17.93
C SER A 115 2.62 -11.45 -17.93
N ASN A 116 1.99 -10.82 -18.92
CA ASN A 116 1.74 -9.37 -18.97
C ASN A 116 0.41 -8.95 -18.32
N THR A 117 -0.34 -9.88 -17.73
CA THR A 117 -1.60 -9.60 -17.03
C THR A 117 -1.43 -8.42 -16.06
N SER A 118 -2.24 -7.39 -16.25
CA SER A 118 -2.18 -6.16 -15.46
C SER A 118 -3.05 -6.28 -14.20
N TYR A 119 -2.42 -6.40 -13.03
CA TYR A 119 -3.13 -6.37 -11.74
C TYR A 119 -3.96 -5.10 -11.57
N ARG A 120 -3.41 -3.95 -12.00
CA ARG A 120 -4.10 -2.65 -11.98
C ARG A 120 -5.44 -2.69 -12.74
N ASN A 121 -5.48 -3.35 -13.90
CA ASN A 121 -6.68 -3.41 -14.72
C ASN A 121 -7.75 -4.30 -14.10
N ILE A 122 -7.36 -5.47 -13.55
CA ILE A 122 -8.28 -6.36 -12.83
C ILE A 122 -8.88 -5.63 -11.63
N ARG A 123 -8.03 -4.96 -10.84
CA ARG A 123 -8.47 -4.14 -9.71
C ARG A 123 -9.45 -3.06 -10.15
N ALA A 124 -9.14 -2.32 -11.22
CA ALA A 124 -9.99 -1.26 -11.73
C ALA A 124 -11.38 -1.79 -12.13
N GLN A 125 -11.45 -2.96 -12.77
CA GLN A 125 -12.70 -3.63 -13.12
C GLN A 125 -13.52 -4.04 -11.88
N GLN A 126 -12.87 -4.64 -10.87
CA GLN A 126 -13.56 -5.11 -9.65
C GLN A 126 -14.11 -3.97 -8.77
N PHE A 127 -13.47 -2.81 -8.80
CA PHE A 127 -13.93 -1.61 -8.09
C PHE A 127 -14.77 -0.64 -8.95
N GLY A 128 -15.08 -1.01 -10.20
CA GLY A 128 -15.94 -0.22 -11.10
C GLY A 128 -15.31 1.11 -11.55
N MET A 129 -13.99 1.20 -11.55
CA MET A 129 -13.24 2.38 -11.99
C MET A 129 -12.79 2.16 -13.44
N HIS A 130 -13.47 2.77 -14.42
CA HIS A 130 -13.09 2.75 -15.84
C HIS A 130 -12.40 4.05 -16.25
#